data_AF-N9N6H5-F1
#
_entry.id   AF-N9N6H5-F1
#
_cell.length_a   1.000
_cell.length_b   1.000
_cell.length_c   1.000
_cell.angle_alpha   90.00
_cell.angle_beta   90.00
_cell.angle_gamma   90.00
#
_symmetry.space_group_name_H-M   'P 1'
#
loop_
_entity.id
_entity.type
_entity.pdbx_description
1 polymer ?
#
loop_
_entity_poly.entity_id
_entity_poly.type
_entity_poly.pdbx_seq_one_letter_code
_entity_poly.pdbx_strand_id
1 'polypeptide(L)'
;MGIYLDKNKTLEGYPRTKTNFMSIPSVTSFLATDSQPLQKKVSTPIIIYQGTLDKTVPKPVTDFLVNSAKSVGTAIPSSNYRVGEWDHTTAYSTNIGNIVNDVNVLLPSNQIIKQ
;
A
#
# COMPACT_ATOMS: atom_id res chain seq x y z
N MET A 1 4.58 -21.17 16.63
CA MET A 1 4.29 -21.85 15.35
C MET A 1 5.36 -22.88 15.03
N GLY A 2 6.65 -22.51 14.91
CA GLY A 2 7.76 -23.42 14.60
C GLY A 2 7.80 -24.71 15.43
N ILE A 3 7.87 -24.62 16.76
CA ILE A 3 7.91 -25.79 17.66
C ILE A 3 6.70 -26.74 17.48
N TYR A 4 5.52 -26.22 17.13
CA TYR A 4 4.33 -27.06 16.91
C TYR A 4 4.37 -27.74 15.54
N LEU A 5 4.77 -27.01 14.50
CA LEU A 5 4.92 -27.56 13.15
C LEU A 5 6.03 -28.61 13.12
N ASP A 6 7.15 -28.36 13.80
CA ASP A 6 8.28 -29.29 13.86
C ASP A 6 7.87 -30.62 14.52
N LYS A 7 7.02 -30.57 15.55
CA LYS A 7 6.52 -31.73 16.28
C LYS A 7 5.38 -32.46 15.58
N ASN A 8 4.41 -31.74 15.03
CA ASN A 8 3.17 -32.34 14.53
C ASN A 8 3.13 -32.48 13.00
N LYS A 9 4.08 -31.86 12.28
CA LYS A 9 4.15 -31.80 10.81
C LYS A 9 2.90 -31.22 10.13
N THR A 10 1.97 -30.68 10.92
CA THR A 10 0.77 -29.97 10.49
C THR A 10 0.53 -28.78 11.41
N LEU A 11 -0.21 -27.80 10.91
CA LEU A 11 -0.77 -26.72 11.73
C LEU A 11 -2.19 -27.02 12.20
N GLU A 12 -2.77 -28.14 11.77
CA GLU A 12 -4.07 -28.60 12.23
C GLU A 12 -4.05 -28.81 13.75
N GLY A 13 -5.04 -28.25 14.45
CA GLY A 13 -5.10 -28.22 15.91
C GLY A 13 -4.13 -27.25 16.60
N TYR A 14 -3.33 -26.47 15.87
CA TYR A 14 -2.48 -25.45 16.49
C TYR A 14 -3.41 -24.45 17.22
N PRO A 15 -3.24 -24.21 18.53
CA PRO A 15 -4.23 -23.48 19.33
C PRO A 15 -4.49 -22.03 18.90
N ARG A 16 -3.71 -21.49 17.95
CA ARG A 16 -3.92 -20.17 17.33
C ARG A 16 -4.61 -20.21 15.96
N THR A 17 -4.74 -21.36 15.31
CA THR A 17 -5.49 -21.49 14.04
C THR A 17 -6.93 -21.85 14.36
N LYS A 18 -7.85 -20.89 14.22
CA LYS A 18 -9.28 -21.20 14.19
C LYS A 18 -9.66 -21.65 12.78
N THR A 19 -10.33 -22.79 12.66
CA THR A 19 -10.95 -23.20 11.39
C THR A 19 -11.89 -22.11 10.91
N ASN A 20 -11.87 -21.80 9.61
CA ASN A 20 -12.68 -20.74 9.00
C ASN A 20 -12.47 -19.34 9.61
N PHE A 21 -11.31 -19.06 10.23
CA PHE A 21 -11.00 -17.74 10.78
C PHE A 21 -11.21 -16.61 9.77
N MET A 22 -10.78 -16.83 8.53
CA MET A 22 -10.91 -15.87 7.43
C MET A 22 -12.36 -15.68 6.95
N SER A 23 -13.28 -16.55 7.37
CA SER A 23 -14.71 -16.46 7.06
C SER A 23 -15.51 -15.75 8.16
N ILE A 24 -14.88 -15.43 9.31
CA ILE A 24 -15.53 -14.65 10.36
C ILE A 24 -15.84 -13.27 9.77
N PRO A 25 -17.10 -12.77 9.82
CA PRO A 25 -17.50 -11.57 9.10
C PRO A 25 -16.60 -10.35 9.35
N SER A 26 -16.17 -10.11 10.58
CA SER A 26 -15.24 -9.01 10.91
C SER A 26 -13.85 -9.20 10.32
N VAL A 27 -13.35 -10.43 10.25
CA VAL A 27 -12.06 -10.76 9.62
C VAL A 27 -12.18 -10.61 8.11
N THR A 28 -13.26 -11.10 7.51
CA THR A 28 -13.56 -10.94 6.08
C THR A 28 -13.63 -9.45 5.71
N SER A 29 -14.42 -8.65 6.43
CA SER A 29 -14.55 -7.21 6.19
C SER A 29 -13.22 -6.49 6.35
N PHE A 30 -12.43 -6.86 7.37
CA PHE A 30 -11.11 -6.29 7.55
C PHE A 30 -10.20 -6.58 6.35
N LEU A 31 -10.12 -7.82 5.90
CA LEU A 31 -9.23 -8.22 4.82
C LEU A 31 -9.66 -7.67 3.46
N ALA A 32 -10.96 -7.71 3.16
CA ALA A 32 -11.50 -7.31 1.87
C ALA A 32 -11.63 -5.79 1.72
N THR A 33 -11.87 -5.10 2.83
CA THR A 33 -12.30 -3.69 2.83
C THR A 33 -11.47 -2.83 3.78
N ASP A 34 -11.53 -3.07 5.09
CA ASP A 34 -11.05 -2.08 6.06
C ASP A 34 -9.52 -1.94 6.13
N SER A 35 -8.79 -2.99 5.76
CA SER A 35 -7.32 -3.01 5.73
C SER A 35 -6.73 -2.57 4.39
N GLN A 36 -7.55 -2.51 3.34
CA GLN A 36 -7.07 -2.17 2.01
C GLN A 36 -7.00 -0.65 1.85
N PRO A 37 -5.84 -0.09 1.47
CA PRO A 37 -5.71 1.34 1.26
C PRO A 37 -6.48 1.79 0.00
N LEU A 38 -6.73 3.10 -0.09
CA LEU A 38 -7.29 3.77 -1.29
C LEU A 38 -8.67 3.29 -1.77
N GLN A 39 -9.47 2.66 -0.92
CA GLN A 39 -10.84 2.26 -1.27
C GLN A 39 -11.89 3.38 -1.20
N LYS A 40 -11.54 4.54 -0.63
CA LYS A 40 -12.37 5.75 -0.60
C LYS A 40 -11.70 6.86 -1.40
N LYS A 41 -12.50 7.78 -1.95
CA LYS A 41 -11.99 8.94 -2.67
C LYS A 41 -11.04 9.75 -1.80
N VAL A 42 -9.81 9.95 -2.28
CA VAL A 42 -8.88 10.93 -1.71
C VAL A 42 -8.96 12.21 -2.52
N SER A 43 -9.19 13.34 -1.84
CA SER A 43 -9.31 14.67 -2.46
C SER A 43 -8.00 15.47 -2.44
N THR A 44 -6.99 15.01 -1.71
CA THR A 44 -5.65 15.59 -1.71
C THR A 44 -4.80 15.00 -2.83
N PRO A 45 -3.77 15.72 -3.32
CA PRO A 45 -2.85 15.18 -4.31
C PRO A 45 -2.16 13.89 -3.82
N ILE A 46 -2.06 12.89 -4.71
CA ILE A 46 -1.35 11.63 -4.47
C ILE A 46 -0.25 11.47 -5.52
N ILE A 47 0.92 11.01 -5.07
CA ILE A 47 2.02 10.51 -5.90
C ILE A 47 2.42 9.14 -5.37
N ILE A 48 2.62 8.18 -6.27
CA ILE A 48 2.93 6.78 -5.96
C ILE A 48 4.23 6.42 -6.66
N TYR A 49 5.16 5.83 -5.91
CA TYR A 49 6.40 5.24 -6.43
C TYR A 49 6.30 3.73 -6.31
N GLN A 50 6.54 3.02 -7.41
CA GLN A 50 6.50 1.56 -7.44
C GLN A 50 7.66 1.00 -8.25
N GLY A 51 8.34 0.01 -7.68
CA GLY A 51 9.37 -0.76 -8.37
C GLY A 51 8.79 -1.91 -9.20
N THR A 52 9.27 -2.10 -10.43
CA THR A 52 8.99 -3.31 -11.24
C THR A 52 9.70 -4.55 -10.73
N LEU A 53 10.81 -4.37 -9.99
CA LEU A 53 11.62 -5.44 -9.38
C LEU A 53 11.27 -5.65 -7.90
N ASP A 54 10.25 -4.98 -7.37
CA ASP A 54 9.79 -5.16 -5.99
C ASP A 54 9.13 -6.55 -5.83
N LYS A 55 9.82 -7.42 -5.08
CA LYS A 55 9.35 -8.78 -4.76
C LYS A 55 8.55 -8.85 -3.46
N THR A 56 8.58 -7.80 -2.64
CA THR A 56 7.85 -7.71 -1.36
C THR A 56 6.44 -7.17 -1.60
N VAL A 57 6.32 -6.14 -2.43
CA VAL A 57 5.05 -5.59 -2.92
C VAL A 57 5.05 -5.62 -4.45
N PRO A 58 4.57 -6.71 -5.07
CA PRO A 58 4.57 -6.84 -6.53
C PRO A 58 3.74 -5.73 -7.21
N LYS A 59 4.30 -5.14 -8.26
CA LYS A 59 3.64 -4.07 -9.04
C LYS A 59 2.16 -4.35 -9.40
N PRO A 60 1.75 -5.57 -9.80
CA PRO A 60 0.34 -5.83 -10.11
C PRO A 60 -0.62 -5.55 -8.94
N VAL A 61 -0.17 -5.69 -7.70
CA VAL A 61 -0.96 -5.35 -6.51
C VAL A 61 -1.16 -3.83 -6.43
N THR A 62 -0.10 -3.06 -6.66
CA THR A 62 -0.19 -1.59 -6.71
C THR A 62 -1.03 -1.10 -7.89
N ASP A 63 -0.93 -1.75 -9.06
CA ASP A 63 -1.79 -1.46 -10.22
C ASP A 63 -3.27 -1.63 -9.88
N PHE A 64 -3.62 -2.72 -9.17
CA PHE A 64 -4.98 -2.95 -8.70
C PHE A 64 -5.46 -1.82 -7.77
N LEU A 65 -4.64 -1.41 -6.79
CA LEU A 65 -4.98 -0.33 -5.86
C LEU A 65 -5.15 1.02 -6.59
N VAL A 66 -4.27 1.35 -7.54
CA VAL A 66 -4.37 2.58 -8.35
C VAL A 66 -5.66 2.60 -9.17
N ASN A 67 -6.00 1.48 -9.82
CA ASN A 67 -7.22 1.37 -10.62
C ASN A 67 -8.48 1.45 -9.76
N SER A 68 -8.49 0.79 -8.60
CA SER A 68 -9.58 0.88 -7.64
C SER A 68 -9.76 2.33 -7.14
N ALA A 69 -8.67 3.00 -6.77
CA ALA A 69 -8.70 4.40 -6.33
C ALA A 69 -9.29 5.33 -7.40
N LYS A 70 -8.89 5.15 -8.67
CA LYS A 70 -9.42 5.90 -9.81
C LYS A 70 -10.91 5.64 -10.01
N SER A 71 -11.38 4.40 -9.85
CA SER A 71 -12.81 4.06 -9.98
C SER A 71 -13.70 4.73 -8.95
N VAL A 72 -13.18 5.04 -7.76
CA VAL A 72 -13.89 5.82 -6.72
C VAL A 72 -13.66 7.33 -6.85
N GLY A 73 -13.06 7.78 -7.95
CA GLY A 73 -12.90 9.20 -8.28
C GLY A 73 -11.68 9.88 -7.66
N THR A 74 -10.69 9.11 -7.19
CA THR A 74 -9.40 9.67 -6.77
C THR A 74 -8.59 10.09 -8.00
N ALA A 75 -8.08 11.32 -8.00
CA ALA A 75 -7.28 11.84 -9.10
C ALA A 75 -5.82 11.36 -8.98
N ILE A 76 -5.41 10.45 -9.86
CA ILE A 76 -4.02 9.97 -9.97
C ILE A 76 -3.59 10.12 -11.45
N PRO A 77 -3.09 11.30 -11.86
CA PRO A 77 -2.54 11.50 -13.19
C PRO A 77 -1.39 10.53 -13.49
N SER A 78 -1.17 10.19 -14.75
CA SER A 78 -0.07 9.27 -15.13
C SER A 78 1.30 9.78 -14.67
N SER A 79 1.52 11.10 -14.61
CA SER A 79 2.73 11.73 -14.07
C SER A 79 2.98 11.46 -12.58
N ASN A 80 1.94 11.07 -11.85
CA ASN A 80 1.97 10.82 -10.42
C ASN A 80 2.02 9.33 -10.08
N TYR A 81 1.91 8.43 -11.07
CA TYR A 81 2.20 7.01 -10.88
C TYR A 81 3.57 6.70 -11.47
N ARG A 82 4.61 6.84 -10.65
CA ARG A 82 6.01 6.75 -11.04
C ARG A 82 6.49 5.32 -10.87
N VAL A 83 6.76 4.67 -12.00
CA VAL A 83 7.20 3.28 -12.06
C VAL A 83 8.61 3.24 -12.63
N GLY A 84 9.50 2.48 -12.01
CA GLY A 84 10.88 2.30 -12.45
C GLY A 84 11.44 0.92 -12.09
N GLU A 85 12.62 0.62 -12.62
CA GLU A 85 13.40 -0.59 -12.31
C GLU A 85 14.00 -0.52 -10.90
N TRP A 86 13.13 -0.54 -9.89
CA TRP A 86 13.47 -0.50 -8.48
C TRP A 86 12.99 -1.76 -7.78
N ASP A 87 13.72 -2.19 -6.76
CA ASP A 87 13.24 -3.14 -5.75
C ASP A 87 12.51 -2.43 -4.60
N HIS A 88 12.09 -3.21 -3.60
CA HIS A 88 11.36 -2.69 -2.43
C HIS A 88 12.10 -1.56 -1.70
N THR A 89 13.43 -1.65 -1.61
CA THR A 89 14.25 -0.69 -0.88
C THR A 89 14.53 0.55 -1.72
N THR A 90 14.91 0.33 -2.98
CA THR A 90 15.34 1.37 -3.92
C THR A 90 14.20 2.22 -4.44
N ALA A 91 12.96 1.69 -4.47
CA ALA A 91 11.78 2.47 -4.77
C ALA A 91 11.65 3.68 -3.83
N TYR A 92 12.09 3.52 -2.57
CA TYR A 92 12.20 4.60 -1.59
C TYR A 92 13.58 5.29 -1.62
N SER A 93 14.66 4.54 -1.39
CA SER A 93 15.97 5.13 -1.08
C SER A 93 16.56 5.93 -2.23
N THR A 94 16.32 5.52 -3.47
CA THR A 94 16.79 6.22 -4.67
C THR A 94 15.92 7.43 -5.01
N ASN A 95 14.65 7.43 -4.56
CA ASN A 95 13.68 8.48 -4.87
C ASN A 95 13.45 9.47 -3.72
N ILE A 96 14.14 9.35 -2.60
CA ILE A 96 13.89 10.19 -1.41
C ILE A 96 13.99 11.69 -1.73
N GLY A 97 14.94 12.11 -2.57
CA GLY A 97 15.05 13.50 -3.01
C GLY A 97 13.85 13.96 -3.85
N ASN A 98 13.35 13.11 -4.73
CA ASN A 98 12.16 13.38 -5.54
C ASN A 98 10.90 13.45 -4.67
N ILE A 99 10.77 12.56 -3.68
CA ILE A 99 9.65 12.56 -2.72
C ILE A 99 9.64 13.86 -1.92
N VAL A 100 10.80 14.31 -1.41
CA VAL A 100 10.90 15.59 -0.69
C VAL A 100 10.53 16.76 -1.59
N ASN A 101 11.02 16.76 -2.84
CA ASN A 101 10.66 17.80 -3.81
C ASN A 101 9.16 17.81 -4.13
N ASP A 102 8.56 16.64 -4.34
CA ASP A 102 7.13 16.50 -4.57
C ASP A 102 6.31 17.07 -3.41
N VAL A 103 6.69 16.72 -2.17
CA VAL A 103 6.06 17.26 -0.97
C VAL A 103 6.21 18.78 -0.91
N ASN A 104 7.40 19.32 -1.19
CA ASN A 104 7.62 20.78 -1.19
C ASN A 104 6.77 21.52 -2.23
N VAL A 105 6.51 20.91 -3.38
CA VAL A 105 5.65 21.50 -4.43
C VAL A 105 4.16 21.40 -4.06
N LEU A 106 3.76 20.30 -3.40
CA LEU A 106 2.37 20.02 -3.05
C LEU A 106 1.93 20.67 -1.73
N LEU A 107 2.86 20.94 -0.83
CA LEU A 107 2.61 21.75 0.35
C LEU A 107 2.57 23.22 -0.09
N PRO A 108 1.44 23.93 0.09
CA PRO A 108 1.45 25.36 -0.11
C PRO A 108 2.50 25.95 0.82
N SER A 109 3.39 26.81 0.30
CA SER A 109 4.24 27.65 1.14
C SER A 109 3.34 28.25 2.21
N ASN A 110 3.73 28.17 3.49
CA ASN A 110 3.22 29.10 4.48
C ASN A 110 3.58 30.50 3.96
N GLN A 111 2.70 31.07 3.13
CA GLN A 111 2.71 32.48 2.80
C GLN A 111 2.39 33.13 4.12
N ILE A 112 3.44 33.50 4.86
CA ILE A 112 3.31 34.44 5.96
C ILE A 112 2.70 35.67 5.29
N ILE A 113 1.39 35.83 5.46
CA ILE A 113 0.69 37.07 5.15
C ILE A 113 1.29 38.05 6.15
N LYS A 114 2.31 38.80 5.71
CA LYS A 114 2.74 40.00 6.42
C LYS A 114 1.55 40.95 6.36
N GLN A 115 0.83 41.03 7.48
CA GLN A 115 -0.16 42.09 7.74
C GLN A 115 0.55 43.43 7.81
#